data_AF-A0A847LRG6-F1
#
_entry.id   AF-A0A847LRG6-F1
#
_cell.length_a   1.000
_cell.length_b   1.000
_cell.length_c   1.000
_cell.angle_alpha   90.00
_cell.angle_beta   90.00
_cell.angle_gamma   90.00
#
_symmetry.space_group_name_H-M   'P 1'
#
loop_
_entity.id
_entity.type
_entity.pdbx_description
1 polymer ?
#
loop_
_entity_poly.entity_id
_entity_poly.type
_entity_poly.pdbx_seq_one_letter_code
_entity_poly.pdbx_strand_id
1 'polypeptide(L)'
;MFSDGTNLFCYFDINKYKGLIFVQIKDHVNNNVHLLDDDYLIDLSKAKSSSLKGFIIATNPLNELIDENWETFMPGELIVFKYGEMIYSSTGRKIKNF
;
A
#
# COMPACT_ATOMS: atom_id res chain seq x y z
N MET A 1 -11.27 -2.00 3.00
CA MET A 1 -10.29 -1.46 3.97
C MET A 1 -11.03 -0.66 5.01
N PHE A 2 -10.56 -0.64 6.25
CA PHE A 2 -11.09 0.22 7.32
C PHE A 2 -9.96 0.64 8.26
N SER A 3 -10.18 1.70 9.02
CA SER A 3 -9.18 2.25 9.94
C SER A 3 -9.83 2.72 11.24
N ASP A 4 -9.07 2.64 12.33
CA ASP A 4 -9.41 3.24 13.63
C ASP A 4 -8.68 4.59 13.86
N GLY A 5 -7.99 5.11 12.84
CA GLY A 5 -7.17 6.32 12.91
C GLY A 5 -5.71 6.07 13.30
N THR A 6 -5.36 4.87 13.77
CA THR A 6 -3.98 4.46 14.09
C THR A 6 -3.53 3.27 13.25
N ASN A 7 -4.40 2.27 13.13
CA ASN A 7 -4.21 1.05 12.37
C ASN A 7 -5.03 1.12 11.08
N LEU A 8 -4.45 0.62 9.99
CA LEU A 8 -5.13 0.38 8.73
C LEU A 8 -5.29 -1.13 8.54
N PHE A 9 -6.54 -1.59 8.50
CA PHE A 9 -6.89 -2.98 8.31
C PHE A 9 -7.27 -3.24 6.85
N CYS A 10 -6.49 -4.11 6.20
CA CYS A 10 -6.65 -4.47 4.80
C CYS A 10 -6.98 -5.96 4.71
N TYR A 11 -8.21 -6.27 4.32
CA TYR A 11 -8.68 -7.64 4.12
C TYR A 11 -9.00 -7.87 2.65
N PHE A 12 -8.51 -8.99 2.11
CA PHE A 12 -8.90 -9.47 0.79
C PHE A 12 -9.86 -10.65 0.93
N ASP A 13 -11.06 -10.50 0.35
CA ASP A 13 -12.12 -11.49 0.45
C ASP A 13 -11.69 -12.87 -0.05
N ILE A 14 -12.13 -13.92 0.64
CA ILE A 14 -11.78 -15.31 0.31
C ILE A 14 -12.30 -15.73 -1.08
N ASN A 15 -13.40 -15.13 -1.54
CA ASN A 15 -13.96 -15.36 -2.87
C ASN A 15 -13.40 -14.39 -3.92
N LYS A 16 -12.36 -13.61 -3.56
CA LYS A 16 -11.62 -12.71 -4.46
C LYS A 16 -12.48 -11.60 -5.07
N TYR A 17 -13.38 -11.02 -4.28
CA TYR A 17 -14.17 -9.87 -4.73
C TYR A 17 -13.27 -8.65 -4.99
N LYS A 18 -12.88 -8.46 -6.26
CA LYS A 18 -11.92 -7.47 -6.81
C LYS A 18 -10.49 -7.63 -6.28
N GLY A 19 -9.48 -7.32 -7.09
CA GLY A 19 -8.08 -7.42 -6.68
C GLY A 19 -7.76 -6.51 -5.48
N LEU A 20 -6.78 -6.92 -4.68
CA LEU A 20 -6.15 -6.07 -3.67
C LEU A 20 -4.64 -6.29 -3.74
N ILE A 21 -3.92 -5.21 -3.97
CA ILE A 21 -2.46 -5.21 -4.10
C ILE A 21 -1.87 -4.11 -3.21
N PHE A 22 -0.60 -4.24 -2.88
CA PHE A 22 0.14 -3.22 -2.15
C PHE A 22 1.57 -3.11 -2.65
N VAL A 23 2.18 -1.96 -2.42
CA VAL A 23 3.60 -1.71 -2.69
C VAL A 23 4.21 -0.95 -1.53
N GLN A 24 5.44 -1.29 -1.17
CA GLN A 24 6.21 -0.55 -0.17
C GLN A 24 6.91 0.63 -0.84
N ILE A 25 6.62 1.85 -0.39
CA ILE A 25 7.40 3.04 -0.76
C ILE A 25 8.71 3.00 0.02
N LYS A 26 9.83 2.87 -0.70
CA LYS A 26 11.19 3.00 -0.13
C LYS A 26 11.68 4.43 -0.32
N ASP A 27 12.61 4.89 0.51
CA ASP A 27 13.20 6.26 0.52
C ASP A 27 13.67 6.81 -0.84
N HIS A 28 13.73 5.97 -1.89
CA HIS A 28 14.20 6.32 -3.22
C HIS A 28 13.10 6.66 -4.23
N VAL A 29 11.81 6.59 -3.86
CA VAL A 29 10.79 7.11 -4.77
C VAL A 29 10.90 8.64 -4.74
N ASN A 30 11.49 9.21 -5.79
CA ASN A 30 11.72 10.64 -5.96
C ASN A 30 10.49 11.44 -5.50
N ASN A 31 10.70 12.58 -4.84
CA ASN A 31 9.68 13.46 -4.24
C ASN A 31 8.55 13.95 -5.19
N ASN A 32 8.43 13.42 -6.41
CA ASN A 32 7.45 13.76 -7.43
C ASN A 32 6.65 12.51 -7.84
N VAL A 33 6.08 11.78 -6.88
CA VAL A 33 5.18 10.65 -7.20
C VAL A 33 3.77 11.18 -7.37
N HIS A 34 3.24 11.00 -8.57
CA HIS A 34 1.87 11.29 -8.94
C HIS A 34 1.14 9.98 -9.22
N LEU A 35 0.32 9.52 -8.29
CA LEU A 35 -0.49 8.33 -8.55
C LEU A 35 -1.69 8.73 -9.39
N LEU A 36 -1.76 8.19 -10.59
CA LEU A 36 -2.87 8.38 -11.52
C LEU A 36 -3.79 7.17 -11.45
N ASP A 37 -5.05 7.44 -11.16
CA ASP A 37 -6.20 6.58 -11.42
C ASP A 37 -7.00 7.19 -12.58
N ASP A 38 -7.99 6.47 -13.14
CA ASP A 38 -8.71 6.86 -14.35
C ASP A 38 -9.28 8.29 -14.28
N ASP A 39 -9.73 8.73 -13.10
CA ASP A 39 -10.35 10.03 -12.86
C ASP A 39 -9.61 10.91 -11.82
N TYR A 40 -8.51 10.43 -11.23
CA TYR A 40 -7.87 11.10 -10.09
C TYR A 40 -6.34 11.16 -10.20
N LEU A 41 -5.81 12.34 -9.90
CA LEU A 41 -4.39 12.58 -9.68
C LEU A 41 -4.12 12.75 -8.19
N ILE A 42 -3.36 11.83 -7.61
CA ILE A 42 -2.90 11.89 -6.22
C ILE A 42 -1.45 12.36 -6.24
N ASP A 43 -1.24 13.61 -5.86
CA ASP A 43 0.08 14.22 -5.79
C ASP A 43 0.72 14.00 -4.41
N LEU A 44 1.68 13.06 -4.34
CA LEU A 44 2.42 12.75 -3.11
C LEU A 44 3.57 13.73 -2.84
N SER A 45 3.91 14.62 -3.77
CA SER A 45 4.99 15.61 -3.59
C SER A 45 4.73 16.58 -2.43
N LYS A 46 3.45 16.77 -2.07
CA LYS A 46 3.02 17.62 -0.96
C LYS A 46 3.15 16.95 0.41
N ALA A 47 3.38 15.65 0.46
CA ALA A 47 3.75 14.95 1.69
C ALA A 47 5.20 15.33 2.05
N LYS A 48 5.38 16.53 2.61
CA LYS A 48 6.64 17.28 2.85
C LYS A 48 7.73 16.60 3.71
N SER A 49 7.69 15.29 3.94
CA SER A 49 8.78 14.59 4.63
C SER A 49 9.73 14.00 3.59
N SER A 50 11.02 14.34 3.68
CA SER A 50 12.13 13.74 2.92
C SER A 50 12.37 12.24 3.22
N SER A 51 11.32 11.52 3.64
CA SER A 51 11.34 10.15 4.13
C SER A 51 9.93 9.56 4.07
N LEU A 52 9.22 9.71 2.93
CA LEU A 52 7.92 9.05 2.73
C LEU A 52 8.16 7.54 2.72
N LYS A 53 8.02 6.93 3.90
CA LYS A 53 8.14 5.50 4.14
C LYS A 53 6.76 4.96 4.47
N GLY A 54 6.31 3.98 3.72
CA GLY A 54 4.97 3.44 3.94
C GLY A 54 4.54 2.44 2.88
N PHE A 55 3.23 2.24 2.80
CA PHE A 55 2.61 1.36 1.83
C PHE A 55 1.50 2.08 1.09
N ILE A 56 1.39 1.82 -0.21
CA ILE A 56 0.21 2.14 -1.01
C ILE A 56 -0.56 0.86 -1.20
N ILE A 57 -1.88 0.92 -1.01
CA ILE A 57 -2.80 -0.19 -1.20
C ILE A 57 -3.82 0.24 -2.25
N ALA A 58 -4.02 -0.59 -3.27
CA ALA A 58 -4.90 -0.30 -4.40
C ALA A 58 -5.57 -1.58 -4.91
N THR A 59 -6.58 -1.43 -5.76
CA THR A 59 -7.21 -2.59 -6.43
C THR A 59 -6.48 -3.02 -7.70
N ASN A 60 -5.75 -2.10 -8.33
CA ASN A 60 -4.91 -2.30 -9.51
C ASN A 60 -3.62 -1.46 -9.38
N PRO A 61 -2.55 -1.80 -10.12
CA PRO A 61 -1.34 -0.98 -10.14
C PRO A 61 -1.65 0.42 -10.65
N LEU A 62 -1.01 1.44 -10.06
CA LEU A 62 -1.16 2.83 -10.47
C LEU A 62 -0.01 3.20 -11.41
N ASN A 63 -0.29 4.00 -12.44
CA ASN A 63 0.57 4.17 -13.62
C ASN A 63 2.02 4.55 -13.31
N GLU A 64 2.26 5.44 -12.34
CA GLU A 64 3.62 5.87 -11.99
C GLU A 64 4.39 4.90 -11.10
N LEU A 65 3.72 3.90 -10.54
CA LEU A 65 4.34 2.83 -9.78
C LEU A 65 4.21 1.49 -10.50
N ILE A 66 3.86 1.46 -11.78
CA ILE A 66 3.59 0.21 -12.49
C ILE A 66 4.81 -0.73 -12.53
N ASP A 67 6.01 -0.15 -12.53
CA ASP A 67 7.30 -0.87 -12.51
C ASP A 67 7.78 -1.20 -11.09
N GLU A 68 7.05 -0.77 -10.06
CA GLU A 68 7.36 -1.14 -8.68
C GLU A 68 6.91 -2.58 -8.37
N ASN A 69 7.52 -3.15 -7.32
CA ASN A 69 7.22 -4.52 -6.89
C ASN A 69 5.88 -4.60 -6.13
N TRP A 70 4.77 -4.40 -6.84
CA TRP A 70 3.44 -4.64 -6.31
C TRP A 70 3.27 -6.10 -5.89
N GLU A 71 2.82 -6.31 -4.66
CA GLU A 71 2.50 -7.60 -4.09
C GLU A 71 0.98 -7.76 -4.02
N THR A 72 0.47 -8.94 -4.40
CA THR A 72 -0.96 -9.25 -4.31
C THR A 72 -1.30 -9.84 -2.94
N PHE A 73 -2.44 -9.45 -2.36
CA PHE A 73 -2.99 -10.14 -1.20
C PHE A 73 -3.43 -11.57 -1.56
N MET A 74 -3.28 -12.51 -0.63
CA MET A 74 -3.86 -13.85 -0.79
C MET A 74 -5.35 -13.84 -0.41
N PRO A 75 -6.18 -14.72 -0.99
CA PRO A 75 -7.60 -14.79 -0.62
C PRO A 75 -7.75 -15.10 0.88
N GLY A 76 -8.57 -14.32 1.58
CA GLY A 76 -8.74 -14.41 3.02
C GLY A 76 -7.61 -13.76 3.84
N GLU A 77 -6.65 -13.10 3.19
CA GLU A 77 -5.53 -12.44 3.87
C GLU A 77 -5.98 -11.15 4.57
N LEU A 78 -5.55 -11.01 5.83
CA LEU A 78 -5.61 -9.76 6.59
C LEU A 78 -4.19 -9.27 6.83
N ILE A 79 -3.92 -8.04 6.40
CA ILE A 79 -2.71 -7.30 6.74
C ILE A 79 -3.10 -6.07 7.54
N VAL A 80 -2.35 -5.78 8.60
CA VAL A 80 -2.53 -4.56 9.40
C VAL A 80 -1.29 -3.70 9.28
N PHE A 81 -1.50 -2.44 8.93
CA PHE A 81 -0.45 -1.43 8.87
C PHE A 81 -0.60 -0.41 10.00
N LYS A 82 0.52 0.10 10.52
CA LYS A 82 0.55 1.13 11.57
C LYS A 82 1.79 2.01 11.39
N TYR A 83 1.61 3.32 11.37
CA TYR A 83 2.69 4.31 11.19
C TYR A 83 3.62 4.02 9.99
N GLY A 84 3.03 3.55 8.88
CA GLY A 84 3.77 3.19 7.68
C GLY A 84 4.32 1.76 7.68
N GLU A 85 4.31 1.02 8.78
CA GLU A 85 4.85 -0.35 8.89
C GLU A 85 3.78 -1.43 8.78
N MET A 86 4.14 -2.60 8.26
CA MET A 86 3.31 -3.80 8.32
C MET A 86 3.50 -4.47 9.68
N ILE A 87 2.52 -4.42 10.56
CA ILE A 87 2.63 -4.97 11.92
C ILE A 87 2.03 -6.37 12.07
N TYR A 88 1.23 -6.81 11.09
CA TYR A 88 0.60 -8.13 11.08
C TYR A 88 0.31 -8.58 9.66
N SER A 89 0.47 -9.88 9.42
CA SER A 89 -0.02 -10.58 8.23
C SER A 89 -0.53 -11.95 8.64
N SER A 90 -1.79 -12.26 8.31
CA SER A 90 -2.40 -13.57 8.62
C SER A 90 -1.76 -14.72 7.86
N THR A 91 -0.94 -14.42 6.84
CA THR A 91 -0.30 -15.41 5.99
C THR A 91 1.20 -15.59 6.31
N GLY A 92 1.70 -14.88 7.33
CA GLY A 92 3.09 -14.99 7.75
C GLY A 92 4.08 -14.27 6.84
N ARG A 93 3.65 -13.23 6.11
CA ARG A 93 4.59 -12.37 5.36
C ARG A 93 5.66 -11.83 6.29
N LYS A 94 6.89 -11.75 5.78
CA LYS A 94 8.00 -11.12 6.51
C LYS A 94 7.66 -9.66 6.76
N ILE A 95 7.46 -9.34 8.03
CA ILE A 95 7.34 -7.96 8.51
C ILE A 95 8.68 -7.27 8.25
N LYS A 96 8.68 -6.30 7.33
CA LYS A 96 9.84 -5.47 7.05
C LYS A 96 9.65 -4.15 7.78
N ASN A 97 10.53 -3.89 8.75
CA ASN A 97 10.66 -2.59 9.41
C ASN A 97 11.56 -1.69 8.55
N PHE A 98 11.38 -0.38 8.65
CA PHE A 98 12.17 0.61 7.88
C PHE A 98 13.45 1.07 8.56
#